data_AF-A0A5C0E1E3-F1
#
_entry.id   AF-A0A5C0E1E3-F1
#
_cell.length_a   1.000
_cell.length_b   1.000
_cell.length_c   1.000
_cell.angle_alpha   90.00
_cell.angle_beta   90.00
_cell.angle_gamma   90.00
#
_symmetry.space_group_name_H-M   'P 1'
#
loop_
_entity.id
_entity.type
_entity.pdbx_description
1 polymer ?
#
loop_
_entity_poly.entity_id
_entity_poly.type
_entity_poly.pdbx_seq_one_letter_code
_entity_poly.pdbx_strand_id
1 'polypeptide(L)'
;MKNSVSKKPTLGSLIAWVKIPAIILLTSPYTAFGVQSPSTISKPTSSLTYDKFEISQNWPVACQRNNFTQDFLYALAVRETGSWETPYNTSNGQGAYGKYQFTNILLRALGYQRQGRWTGKNGVYTTAEFLSNKNNVQEIAIREAFLLNWNSIENKLRQRGRSLKNYLGRTIGGATITSSGILAAAHVTGDVTVVNLLLTGRTSSDSNGTTNLCYLKEFAGYRLPRF
;
A
#
# COMPACT_ATOMS: atom_id res chain seq x y z
N MET A 1 -48.35 0.87 36.45
CA MET A 1 -48.02 0.53 35.04
C MET A 1 -47.55 1.81 34.36
N LYS A 2 -46.36 2.03 33.81
CA LYS A 2 -45.16 1.24 33.47
C LYS A 2 -43.94 2.17 33.63
N ASN A 3 -42.82 1.67 34.16
CA ASN A 3 -41.52 2.35 34.11
C ASN A 3 -40.96 2.31 32.69
N SER A 4 -40.47 3.43 32.17
CA SER A 4 -39.75 3.50 30.88
C SER A 4 -38.38 4.14 31.11
N VAL A 5 -37.38 3.28 31.32
CA VAL A 5 -35.96 3.66 31.38
C VAL A 5 -35.47 3.95 29.96
N SER A 6 -35.08 5.21 29.71
CA SER A 6 -34.38 5.61 28.49
C SER A 6 -32.97 5.02 28.48
N LYS A 7 -32.73 4.01 27.63
CA LYS A 7 -31.38 3.53 27.31
C LYS A 7 -30.86 4.29 26.08
N LYS A 8 -29.82 5.11 26.29
CA LYS A 8 -29.03 5.74 25.21
C LYS A 8 -28.39 4.65 24.33
N PRO A 9 -28.42 4.77 22.99
CA PRO A 9 -27.64 3.87 22.14
C PRO A 9 -26.15 4.21 22.25
N THR A 10 -25.34 3.22 22.59
CA THR A 10 -23.89 3.28 22.54
C THR A 10 -23.41 3.23 21.08
N LEU A 11 -22.56 4.17 20.71
CA LEU A 11 -21.99 4.31 19.37
C LEU A 11 -20.92 3.23 19.17
N GLY A 12 -21.36 2.01 18.84
CA GLY A 12 -20.49 0.93 18.37
C GLY A 12 -20.03 1.21 16.94
N SER A 13 -18.71 1.34 16.76
CA SER A 13 -18.01 1.46 15.48
C SER A 13 -18.48 0.40 14.47
N LEU A 14 -19.30 0.78 13.50
CA LEU A 14 -19.64 -0.01 12.33
C LEU A 14 -19.00 0.64 11.10
N ILE A 15 -17.80 0.19 10.74
CA ILE A 15 -17.30 0.34 9.36
C ILE A 15 -17.52 -1.00 8.69
N ALA A 16 -18.58 -1.06 7.87
CA ALA A 16 -18.87 -2.19 7.02
C ALA A 16 -17.79 -2.30 5.94
N TRP A 17 -17.14 -3.46 5.86
CA TRP A 17 -16.18 -3.78 4.81
C TRP A 17 -16.93 -4.13 3.53
N VAL A 18 -16.78 -3.32 2.49
CA VAL A 18 -17.24 -3.67 1.14
C VAL A 18 -16.26 -4.68 0.56
N LYS A 19 -16.71 -5.93 0.41
CA LYS A 19 -16.02 -6.96 -0.38
C LYS A 19 -16.25 -6.62 -1.87
N ILE A 20 -15.19 -6.46 -2.65
CA ILE A 20 -15.27 -6.22 -4.10
C ILE A 20 -14.63 -7.43 -4.82
N PRO A 21 -15.29 -8.02 -5.83
CA PRO A 21 -14.72 -9.10 -6.62
C PRO A 21 -13.80 -8.56 -7.74
N ALA A 22 -12.80 -9.33 -8.14
CA ALA A 22 -11.91 -9.03 -9.28
C ALA A 22 -12.21 -9.93 -10.47
N ILE A 23 -12.28 -9.40 -11.70
CA ILE A 23 -12.20 -10.19 -12.96
C ILE A 23 -11.51 -9.41 -14.11
N ILE A 24 -10.50 -10.08 -14.68
CA ILE A 24 -9.92 -10.12 -16.05
C ILE A 24 -9.44 -8.80 -16.71
N LEU A 25 -8.12 -8.74 -16.92
CA LEU A 25 -7.47 -7.82 -17.86
C LEU A 25 -7.80 -8.23 -19.30
N LEU A 26 -8.57 -7.40 -20.01
CA LEU A 26 -8.71 -7.48 -21.47
C LEU A 26 -7.40 -7.02 -22.12
N THR A 27 -6.73 -7.92 -22.84
CA THR A 27 -5.62 -7.60 -23.72
C THR A 27 -6.14 -6.91 -24.98
N SER A 28 -5.72 -5.68 -25.26
CA SER A 28 -6.01 -5.00 -26.53
C SER A 28 -5.10 -5.55 -27.65
N PRO A 29 -5.60 -5.83 -28.87
CA PRO A 29 -4.76 -6.21 -29.99
C PRO A 29 -4.13 -4.96 -30.63
N TYR A 30 -2.81 -4.82 -30.57
CA TYR A 30 -2.10 -3.90 -31.46
C TYR A 30 -1.82 -4.59 -32.79
N THR A 31 -2.24 -3.92 -33.86
CA THR A 31 -1.99 -4.27 -35.26
C THR A 31 -0.49 -4.25 -35.57
N ALA A 32 -0.03 -5.31 -36.23
CA ALA A 32 1.34 -5.43 -36.71
C ALA A 32 1.59 -4.48 -37.89
N PHE A 33 2.57 -3.59 -37.76
CA PHE A 33 3.25 -2.96 -38.89
C PHE A 33 4.72 -3.35 -38.81
N GLY A 34 5.18 -4.12 -39.80
CA GLY A 34 6.55 -4.62 -39.87
C GLY A 34 7.53 -3.52 -40.24
N VAL A 35 8.64 -3.43 -39.50
CA VAL A 35 9.89 -2.80 -39.96
C VAL A 35 11.07 -3.61 -39.41
N GLN A 36 12.05 -3.83 -40.28
CA GLN A 36 13.23 -4.68 -40.14
C GLN A 36 14.14 -4.33 -38.96
N SER A 37 14.79 -5.36 -38.41
CA SER A 37 16.00 -5.29 -37.57
C SER A 37 17.17 -4.68 -38.36
N PRO A 38 18.09 -3.88 -37.74
CA PRO A 38 19.23 -4.50 -37.06
C PRO A 38 19.93 -3.70 -35.94
N SER A 39 20.90 -4.39 -35.34
CA SER A 39 22.10 -3.95 -34.61
C SER A 39 22.05 -3.80 -33.08
N THR A 40 22.85 -4.68 -32.48
CA THR A 40 23.25 -4.83 -31.08
C THR A 40 23.85 -3.56 -30.48
N ILE A 41 23.26 -3.07 -29.39
CA ILE A 41 23.92 -2.19 -28.43
C ILE A 41 24.19 -3.00 -27.15
N SER A 42 25.47 -3.19 -26.83
CA SER A 42 25.97 -3.89 -25.66
C SER A 42 25.53 -3.20 -24.36
N LYS A 43 24.93 -3.97 -23.44
CA LYS A 43 24.64 -3.53 -22.05
C LYS A 43 25.94 -3.27 -21.30
N PRO A 44 26.07 -2.15 -20.55
CA PRO A 44 27.19 -1.98 -19.63
C PRO A 44 27.11 -3.01 -18.50
N THR A 45 28.22 -3.71 -18.30
CA THR A 45 28.40 -4.76 -17.30
C THR A 45 28.97 -4.10 -16.04
N SER A 46 28.21 -4.11 -14.95
CA SER A 46 28.77 -3.89 -13.60
C SER A 46 28.28 -5.02 -12.70
N SER A 47 29.19 -5.96 -12.44
CA SER A 47 29.02 -7.09 -11.53
C SER A 47 28.94 -6.60 -10.08
N LEU A 48 27.78 -6.77 -9.46
CA LEU A 48 27.70 -6.94 -8.02
C LEU A 48 27.26 -8.38 -7.77
N THR A 49 28.20 -9.21 -7.33
CA THR A 49 27.96 -10.54 -6.78
C THR A 49 27.08 -10.40 -5.55
N TYR A 50 25.81 -10.80 -5.67
CA TYR A 50 24.95 -11.06 -4.54
C TYR A 50 25.00 -12.56 -4.24
N ASP A 51 25.39 -12.90 -3.01
CA ASP A 51 25.28 -14.26 -2.52
C ASP A 51 23.84 -14.75 -2.68
N LYS A 52 23.71 -15.82 -3.47
CA LYS A 52 22.45 -16.48 -3.78
C LYS A 52 21.94 -17.14 -2.50
N PHE A 53 21.17 -16.41 -1.71
CA PHE A 53 20.44 -16.98 -0.58
C PHE A 53 19.39 -17.94 -1.16
N GLU A 54 19.55 -19.24 -0.92
CA GLU A 54 18.57 -20.24 -1.33
C GLU A 54 17.26 -20.04 -0.56
N ILE A 55 16.25 -19.52 -1.25
CA ILE A 55 14.91 -19.37 -0.69
C ILE A 55 14.23 -20.73 -0.76
N SER A 56 14.23 -21.46 0.34
CA SER A 56 13.23 -22.52 0.53
C SER A 56 11.87 -21.91 0.89
N GLN A 57 10.80 -22.61 0.48
CA GLN A 57 9.36 -22.43 0.75
C GLN A 57 8.51 -21.77 -0.37
N ASN A 58 7.52 -22.53 -0.83
CA ASN A 58 6.48 -22.22 -1.83
C ASN A 58 5.64 -20.98 -1.41
N TRP A 59 6.12 -19.77 -1.72
CA TRP A 59 5.34 -18.54 -1.58
C TRP A 59 4.55 -18.24 -2.87
N PRO A 60 3.37 -17.59 -2.78
CA PRO A 60 2.66 -17.13 -3.97
C PRO A 60 3.54 -16.20 -4.82
N VAL A 61 3.43 -16.29 -6.15
CA VAL A 61 4.21 -15.49 -7.11
C VAL A 61 4.09 -13.97 -6.83
N ALA A 62 2.93 -13.53 -6.33
CA ALA A 62 2.68 -12.14 -5.92
C ALA A 62 3.58 -11.64 -4.77
N CYS A 63 4.35 -12.52 -4.12
CA CYS A 63 5.15 -12.25 -2.92
C CYS A 63 6.64 -12.56 -3.12
N GLN A 64 7.08 -12.80 -4.37
CA GLN A 64 8.43 -13.28 -4.70
C GLN A 64 9.36 -12.21 -5.31
N ARG A 65 9.01 -10.91 -5.29
CA ARG A 65 9.94 -9.86 -5.73
C ARG A 65 10.91 -9.52 -4.61
N ASN A 66 12.21 -9.75 -4.83
CA ASN A 66 13.27 -9.38 -3.88
C ASN A 66 14.03 -8.13 -4.35
N ASN A 67 14.39 -7.30 -3.36
CA ASN A 67 15.44 -6.27 -3.31
C ASN A 67 15.78 -5.54 -4.61
N PHE A 68 15.11 -4.40 -4.81
CA PHE A 68 15.61 -3.35 -5.68
C PHE A 68 16.41 -2.35 -4.83
N THR A 69 17.56 -1.91 -5.34
CA THR A 69 18.39 -0.79 -4.87
C THR A 69 17.67 0.56 -5.00
N GLN A 70 16.36 0.59 -4.83
CA GLN A 70 15.49 1.66 -5.23
C GLN A 70 14.77 2.29 -4.04
N ASP A 71 14.44 3.58 -4.17
CA ASP A 71 13.69 4.30 -3.16
C ASP A 71 12.35 3.59 -2.87
N PHE A 72 12.01 3.46 -1.59
CA PHE A 72 10.78 2.81 -1.10
C PHE A 72 9.52 3.22 -1.85
N LEU A 73 9.38 4.52 -2.14
CA LEU A 73 8.25 5.06 -2.87
C LEU A 73 8.18 4.56 -4.32
N TYR A 74 9.32 4.46 -5.00
CA TYR A 74 9.33 3.91 -6.35
C TYR A 74 8.92 2.43 -6.35
N ALA A 75 9.50 1.63 -5.46
CA ALA A 75 9.13 0.22 -5.33
C ALA A 75 7.63 0.04 -5.05
N LEU A 76 7.07 0.88 -4.18
CA LEU A 76 5.63 0.88 -3.90
C LEU A 76 4.84 1.25 -5.13
N ALA A 77 5.21 2.32 -5.84
CA ALA A 77 4.52 2.73 -7.06
C ALA A 77 4.52 1.65 -8.15
N VAL A 78 5.64 0.96 -8.36
CA VAL A 78 5.71 -0.18 -9.28
C VAL A 78 4.80 -1.32 -8.81
N ARG A 79 4.72 -1.56 -7.50
CA ARG A 79 3.87 -2.61 -6.94
C ARG A 79 2.38 -2.30 -7.10
N GLU A 80 1.99 -1.05 -6.89
CA GLU A 80 0.61 -0.57 -6.96
C GLU A 80 0.12 -0.40 -8.41
N THR A 81 0.99 0.06 -9.32
CA THR A 81 0.61 0.30 -10.72
C THR A 81 0.88 -0.88 -11.65
N GLY A 82 1.77 -1.79 -11.26
CA GLY A 82 2.29 -2.83 -12.15
C GLY A 82 3.20 -2.30 -13.27
N SER A 83 3.57 -1.01 -13.25
CA SER A 83 4.37 -0.35 -14.29
C SER A 83 5.64 0.29 -13.73
N TRP A 84 6.75 0.11 -14.43
CA TRP A 84 8.03 0.76 -14.13
C TRP A 84 8.02 2.28 -14.39
N GLU A 85 7.05 2.77 -15.17
CA GLU A 85 6.87 4.20 -15.45
C GLU A 85 6.19 4.94 -14.29
N THR A 86 5.48 4.24 -13.42
CA THR A 86 4.83 4.78 -12.21
C THR A 86 3.94 6.01 -12.47
N PRO A 87 2.96 5.93 -13.40
CA PRO A 87 2.18 7.10 -13.83
C PRO A 87 1.31 7.67 -12.70
N TYR A 88 1.24 9.00 -12.60
CA TYR A 88 0.35 9.69 -11.66
C TYR A 88 -1.12 9.71 -12.08
N ASN A 89 -1.39 9.58 -13.38
CA ASN A 89 -2.71 9.70 -13.99
C ASN A 89 -3.39 8.34 -14.21
N THR A 90 -3.18 7.38 -13.31
CA THR A 90 -3.83 6.07 -13.35
C THR A 90 -5.06 6.03 -12.45
N SER A 91 -6.09 5.28 -12.82
CA SER A 91 -7.18 4.91 -11.94
C SER A 91 -7.67 3.52 -12.32
N ASN A 92 -7.97 2.69 -11.33
CA ASN A 92 -8.46 1.33 -11.57
C ASN A 92 -9.98 1.27 -11.80
N GLY A 93 -10.67 2.41 -11.91
CA GLY A 93 -12.13 2.47 -12.06
C GLY A 93 -12.94 2.02 -10.83
N GLN A 94 -12.26 1.52 -9.78
CA GLN A 94 -12.84 0.98 -8.55
C GLN A 94 -12.66 1.95 -7.36
N GLY A 95 -12.26 3.19 -7.62
CA GLY A 95 -12.13 4.23 -6.60
C GLY A 95 -10.75 4.31 -5.93
N ALA A 96 -9.71 3.78 -6.58
CA ALA A 96 -8.31 4.08 -6.28
C ALA A 96 -7.70 4.98 -7.37
N TYR A 97 -6.83 5.91 -6.96
CA TYR A 97 -6.27 6.94 -7.83
C TYR A 97 -4.76 7.04 -7.74
N GLY A 98 -4.15 7.22 -8.89
CA GLY A 98 -2.78 7.66 -9.07
C GLY A 98 -1.71 6.63 -8.74
N LYS A 99 -0.48 7.13 -8.70
CA LYS A 99 0.77 6.37 -8.62
C LYS A 99 0.82 5.41 -7.43
N TYR A 100 0.15 5.77 -6.34
CA TYR A 100 0.09 4.99 -5.10
C TYR A 100 -1.33 4.48 -4.79
N GLN A 101 -2.21 4.39 -5.80
CA GLN A 101 -3.56 3.81 -5.70
C GLN A 101 -4.36 4.30 -4.47
N PHE A 102 -4.41 5.62 -4.26
CA PHE A 102 -5.13 6.22 -3.12
C PHE A 102 -6.62 5.91 -3.19
N THR A 103 -7.13 5.16 -2.22
CA THR A 103 -8.57 4.92 -2.11
C THR A 103 -9.32 6.16 -1.62
N ASN A 104 -10.60 6.28 -1.96
CA ASN A 104 -11.47 7.32 -1.39
C ASN A 104 -11.48 7.30 0.16
N ILE A 105 -11.30 6.13 0.79
CA ILE A 105 -11.22 6.02 2.26
C ILE A 105 -9.97 6.73 2.77
N LEU A 106 -8.81 6.45 2.15
CA LEU A 106 -7.55 7.09 2.52
C LEU A 106 -7.59 8.59 2.25
N LEU A 107 -8.09 9.03 1.09
CA LEU A 107 -8.22 10.46 0.77
C LEU A 107 -9.09 11.22 1.78
N ARG A 108 -10.15 10.60 2.30
CA ARG A 108 -10.95 11.17 3.40
C ARG A 108 -10.19 11.22 4.71
N ALA A 109 -9.48 10.15 5.08
CA ALA A 109 -8.66 10.11 6.29
C ALA A 109 -7.56 11.19 6.28
N LEU A 110 -7.02 11.50 5.10
CA LEU A 110 -6.03 12.55 4.88
C LEU A 110 -6.63 13.96 4.74
N GLY A 111 -7.96 14.08 4.69
CA GLY A 111 -8.66 15.37 4.58
C GLY A 111 -8.69 15.98 3.17
N TYR A 112 -8.29 15.24 2.12
CA TYR A 112 -8.47 15.68 0.73
C TYR A 112 -9.92 15.62 0.28
N GLN A 113 -10.71 14.74 0.89
CA GLN A 113 -12.13 14.61 0.62
C GLN A 113 -12.97 14.66 1.89
N ARG A 114 -14.17 15.24 1.79
CA ARG A 114 -15.21 15.23 2.83
C ARG A 114 -16.56 15.02 2.17
N GLN A 115 -17.28 13.98 2.62
CA GLN A 115 -18.59 13.60 2.06
C GLN A 115 -18.57 13.48 0.51
N GLY A 116 -17.51 12.87 -0.04
CA GLY A 116 -17.34 12.67 -1.48
C GLY A 116 -16.91 13.91 -2.28
N ARG A 117 -16.68 15.06 -1.64
CA ARG A 117 -16.22 16.29 -2.28
C ARG A 117 -14.77 16.59 -1.92
N TRP A 118 -14.01 17.09 -2.89
CA TRP A 118 -12.65 17.58 -2.67
C TRP A 118 -12.66 18.85 -1.79
N THR A 119 -11.67 18.99 -0.91
CA THR A 119 -11.64 20.06 0.10
C THR A 119 -10.79 21.27 -0.29
N GLY A 120 -9.98 21.18 -1.33
CA GLY A 120 -8.97 22.19 -1.67
C GLY A 120 -7.63 21.99 -0.96
N LYS A 121 -7.46 20.93 -0.15
CA LYS A 121 -6.19 20.64 0.53
C LYS A 121 -5.05 20.59 -0.51
N ASN A 122 -3.95 21.28 -0.21
CA ASN A 122 -2.78 21.42 -1.10
C ASN A 122 -3.11 21.98 -2.50
N GLY A 123 -4.20 22.74 -2.63
CA GLY A 123 -4.61 23.39 -3.88
C GLY A 123 -5.33 22.47 -4.87
N VAL A 124 -5.87 21.34 -4.39
CA VAL A 124 -6.56 20.33 -5.21
C VAL A 124 -8.06 20.29 -4.89
N TYR A 125 -8.87 20.59 -5.90
CA TYR A 125 -10.33 20.69 -5.84
C TYR A 125 -11.04 19.67 -6.73
N THR A 126 -10.30 18.92 -7.55
CA THR A 126 -10.86 17.89 -8.43
C THR A 126 -9.98 16.65 -8.51
N THR A 127 -10.57 15.55 -8.97
CA THR A 127 -9.82 14.30 -9.23
C THR A 127 -8.80 14.49 -10.35
N ALA A 128 -9.13 15.28 -11.38
CA ALA A 128 -8.21 15.58 -12.48
C ALA A 128 -6.95 16.30 -11.98
N GLU A 129 -7.09 17.27 -11.08
CA GLU A 129 -5.96 17.96 -10.46
C GLU A 129 -5.11 17.04 -9.56
N PHE A 130 -5.75 16.10 -8.85
CA PHE A 130 -5.03 15.09 -8.08
C PHE A 130 -4.22 14.15 -8.98
N LEU A 131 -4.84 13.67 -10.06
CA LEU A 131 -4.23 12.76 -11.03
C LEU A 131 -3.16 13.43 -11.90
N SER A 132 -3.24 14.73 -12.13
CA SER A 132 -2.16 15.51 -12.76
C SER A 132 -1.00 15.76 -11.81
N ASN A 133 -1.06 15.25 -10.58
CA ASN A 133 -0.09 15.51 -9.51
C ASN A 133 0.16 17.01 -9.28
N LYS A 134 -0.90 17.84 -9.36
CA LYS A 134 -0.80 19.29 -9.14
C LYS A 134 -0.12 19.56 -7.81
N ASN A 135 0.83 20.50 -7.78
CA ASN A 135 1.61 20.85 -6.58
C ASN A 135 2.29 19.66 -5.90
N ASN A 136 2.64 18.61 -6.65
CA ASN A 136 3.24 17.38 -6.12
C ASN A 136 2.37 16.65 -5.06
N VAL A 137 1.05 16.78 -5.18
CA VAL A 137 0.10 16.33 -4.15
C VAL A 137 0.17 14.84 -3.82
N GLN A 138 0.44 13.96 -4.80
CA GLN A 138 0.48 12.52 -4.54
C GLN A 138 1.70 12.15 -3.69
N GLU A 139 2.82 12.84 -3.90
CA GLU A 139 4.04 12.66 -3.10
C GLU A 139 3.86 13.17 -1.66
N ILE A 140 3.12 14.27 -1.49
CA ILE A 140 2.76 14.77 -0.15
C ILE A 140 1.81 13.78 0.53
N ALA A 141 0.73 13.40 -0.14
CA ALA A 141 -0.32 12.54 0.40
C ALA A 141 0.20 11.16 0.84
N ILE A 142 1.14 10.55 0.10
CA ILE A 142 1.67 9.24 0.47
C ILE A 142 2.50 9.31 1.76
N ARG A 143 3.25 10.40 1.99
CA ARG A 143 4.01 10.63 3.23
C ARG A 143 3.08 10.86 4.41
N GLU A 144 2.02 11.66 4.21
CA GLU A 144 0.97 11.85 5.22
C GLU A 144 0.28 10.52 5.56
N ALA A 145 0.00 9.67 4.57
CA ALA A 145 -0.58 8.35 4.79
C ALA A 145 0.31 7.47 5.66
N PHE A 146 1.63 7.49 5.45
CA PHE A 146 2.56 6.73 6.28
C PHE A 146 2.64 7.24 7.71
N LEU A 147 2.68 8.56 7.92
CA LEU A 147 2.64 9.14 9.26
C LEU A 147 1.33 8.78 9.98
N LEU A 148 0.19 8.90 9.28
CA LEU A 148 -1.12 8.51 9.80
C LEU A 148 -1.14 7.03 10.21
N ASN A 149 -0.70 6.14 9.33
CA ASN A 149 -0.66 4.70 9.60
C ASN A 149 0.27 4.37 10.76
N TRP A 150 1.50 4.91 10.78
CA TRP A 150 2.47 4.69 11.85
C TRP A 150 1.89 5.06 13.22
N ASN A 151 1.37 6.28 13.33
CA ASN A 151 0.79 6.78 14.58
C ASN A 151 -0.46 5.99 14.99
N SER A 152 -1.28 5.60 14.03
CA SER A 152 -2.49 4.82 14.30
C SER A 152 -2.16 3.41 14.81
N ILE A 153 -1.17 2.74 14.22
CA ILE A 153 -0.68 1.42 14.64
C ILE A 153 -0.08 1.52 16.04
N GLU A 154 0.81 2.47 16.28
CA GLU A 154 1.46 2.68 17.58
C GLU A 154 0.40 2.91 18.68
N ASN A 155 -0.58 3.77 18.43
CA ASN A 155 -1.66 4.03 19.38
C ASN A 155 -2.53 2.79 19.67
N LYS A 156 -2.86 2.00 18.64
CA LYS A 156 -3.63 0.76 18.79
C LYS A 156 -2.84 -0.30 19.56
N LEU A 157 -1.54 -0.42 19.34
CA LEU A 157 -0.67 -1.30 20.12
C LEU A 157 -0.57 -0.84 21.58
N ARG A 158 -0.47 0.47 21.82
CA ARG A 158 -0.40 1.06 23.16
C ARG A 158 -1.64 0.74 23.99
N GLN A 159 -2.82 0.74 23.38
CA GLN A 159 -4.07 0.29 24.01
C GLN A 159 -4.05 -1.20 24.41
N ARG A 160 -3.11 -1.99 23.88
CA ARG A 160 -2.88 -3.40 24.22
C ARG A 160 -1.60 -3.61 25.05
N GLY A 161 -1.03 -2.55 25.63
CA GLY A 161 0.20 -2.63 26.42
C GLY A 161 1.45 -2.98 25.61
N ARG A 162 1.46 -2.65 24.30
CA ARG A 162 2.57 -2.90 23.38
C ARG A 162 2.95 -1.62 22.63
N SER A 163 4.05 -1.68 21.89
CA SER A 163 4.56 -0.63 21.00
C SER A 163 5.16 -1.28 19.75
N LEU A 164 5.37 -0.52 18.67
CA LEU A 164 6.09 -1.00 17.49
C LEU A 164 7.51 -1.47 17.83
N LYS A 165 8.18 -0.84 18.79
CA LYS A 165 9.49 -1.26 19.31
C LYS A 165 9.50 -2.72 19.78
N ASN A 166 8.38 -3.24 20.29
CA ASN A 166 8.31 -4.64 20.71
C ASN A 166 8.36 -5.63 19.54
N TYR A 167 8.12 -5.18 18.31
CA TYR A 167 8.02 -6.04 17.13
C TYR A 167 9.15 -5.84 16.13
N LEU A 168 9.70 -4.64 16.00
CA LEU A 168 10.83 -4.37 15.08
C LEU A 168 11.98 -5.36 15.33
N GLY A 169 12.49 -5.95 14.25
CA GLY A 169 13.54 -6.98 14.28
C GLY A 169 13.07 -8.41 14.56
N ARG A 170 11.81 -8.62 14.97
CA ARG A 170 11.25 -9.96 15.11
C ARG A 170 10.90 -10.58 13.75
N THR A 171 10.67 -11.89 13.73
CA THR A 171 10.21 -12.62 12.55
C THR A 171 8.78 -13.10 12.78
N ILE A 172 7.88 -12.78 11.85
CA ILE A 172 6.49 -13.29 11.82
C ILE A 172 6.26 -13.89 10.44
N GLY A 173 5.80 -15.15 10.38
CA GLY A 173 5.50 -15.81 9.09
C GLY A 173 6.70 -15.84 8.12
N GLY A 174 7.93 -15.94 8.65
CA GLY A 174 9.15 -15.93 7.83
C GLY A 174 9.59 -14.56 7.32
N ALA A 175 8.97 -13.47 7.76
CA ALA A 175 9.34 -12.11 7.39
C ALA A 175 9.86 -11.32 8.60
N THR A 176 11.01 -10.65 8.44
CA THR A 176 11.55 -9.75 9.46
C THR A 176 10.76 -8.46 9.49
N ILE A 177 10.26 -8.10 10.67
CA ILE A 177 9.48 -6.89 10.90
C ILE A 177 10.41 -5.67 10.84
N THR A 178 10.15 -4.79 9.89
CA THR A 178 10.87 -3.52 9.71
C THR A 178 9.87 -2.37 9.57
N SER A 179 10.32 -1.13 9.79
CA SER A 179 9.45 0.04 9.64
C SER A 179 8.88 0.17 8.23
N SER A 180 9.68 -0.11 7.21
CA SER A 180 9.24 -0.10 5.81
C SER A 180 8.23 -1.20 5.50
N GLY A 181 8.46 -2.42 5.99
CA GLY A 181 7.51 -3.52 5.85
C GLY A 181 6.17 -3.22 6.52
N ILE A 182 6.18 -2.63 7.72
CA ILE A 182 4.96 -2.21 8.43
C ILE A 182 4.17 -1.18 7.63
N LEU A 183 4.84 -0.14 7.12
CA LEU A 183 4.18 0.93 6.37
C LEU A 183 3.61 0.44 5.04
N ALA A 184 4.33 -0.42 4.33
CA ALA A 184 3.86 -1.06 3.11
C ALA A 184 2.65 -1.97 3.39
N ALA A 185 2.73 -2.82 4.42
CA ALA A 185 1.63 -3.69 4.83
C ALA A 185 0.38 -2.88 5.23
N ALA A 186 0.56 -1.76 5.93
CA ALA A 186 -0.53 -0.88 6.32
C ALA A 186 -1.14 -0.13 5.12
N HIS A 187 -0.35 0.16 4.09
CA HIS A 187 -0.83 0.76 2.85
C HIS A 187 -1.83 -0.16 2.14
N VAL A 188 -1.52 -1.45 2.03
CA VAL A 188 -2.37 -2.42 1.31
C VAL A 188 -3.62 -2.84 2.10
N THR A 189 -3.50 -3.14 3.40
CA THR A 189 -4.63 -3.72 4.18
C THR A 189 -5.09 -2.87 5.36
N GLY A 190 -4.52 -1.69 5.56
CA GLY A 190 -4.84 -0.79 6.67
C GLY A 190 -4.14 -1.13 7.99
N ASP A 191 -4.20 -0.20 8.93
CA ASP A 191 -3.55 -0.25 10.24
C ASP A 191 -4.07 -1.37 11.17
N VAL A 192 -5.39 -1.59 11.20
CA VAL A 192 -6.03 -2.59 12.08
C VAL A 192 -5.55 -4.00 11.77
N THR A 193 -5.43 -4.33 10.49
CA THR A 193 -5.01 -5.67 10.06
C THR A 193 -3.52 -5.89 10.34
N VAL A 194 -2.68 -4.86 10.21
CA VAL A 194 -1.27 -4.91 10.63
C VAL A 194 -1.15 -5.09 12.14
N VAL A 195 -1.92 -4.37 12.94
CA VAL A 195 -1.95 -4.57 14.41
C VAL A 195 -2.33 -6.01 14.75
N ASN A 196 -3.34 -6.57 14.07
CA ASN A 196 -3.73 -7.97 14.26
C ASN A 196 -2.62 -8.95 13.86
N LEU A 197 -1.94 -8.72 12.74
CA LEU A 197 -0.78 -9.51 12.31
C LEU A 197 0.34 -9.46 13.35
N LEU A 198 0.67 -8.28 13.88
CA LEU A 198 1.72 -8.13 14.89
C LEU A 198 1.36 -8.86 16.19
N LEU A 199 0.11 -8.74 16.65
CA LEU A 199 -0.34 -9.33 17.92
C LEU A 199 -0.52 -10.84 17.86
N THR A 200 -0.95 -11.38 16.72
CA THR A 200 -1.44 -12.76 16.62
C THR A 200 -0.75 -13.62 15.57
N GLY A 201 0.06 -13.03 14.70
CA GLY A 201 0.64 -13.69 13.53
C GLY A 201 -0.36 -13.99 12.41
N ARG A 202 -1.65 -13.61 12.56
CA ARG A 202 -2.67 -13.87 11.53
C ARG A 202 -2.56 -12.90 10.36
N THR A 203 -2.49 -13.47 9.16
CA THR A 203 -2.43 -12.71 7.91
C THR A 203 -3.81 -12.20 7.49
N SER A 204 -3.83 -11.15 6.68
CA SER A 204 -5.04 -10.61 6.06
C SER A 204 -4.72 -10.22 4.62
N SER A 205 -5.71 -10.29 3.74
CA SER A 205 -5.53 -10.02 2.31
C SER A 205 -6.40 -8.87 1.84
N ASP A 206 -5.95 -8.19 0.78
CA ASP A 206 -6.80 -7.33 -0.03
C ASP A 206 -7.80 -8.14 -0.87
N SER A 207 -8.61 -7.45 -1.68
CA SER A 207 -9.59 -8.07 -2.59
C SER A 207 -8.95 -8.95 -3.68
N ASN A 208 -7.66 -8.76 -3.95
CA ASN A 208 -6.90 -9.51 -4.96
C ASN A 208 -6.14 -10.71 -4.35
N GLY A 209 -6.29 -10.95 -3.04
CA GLY A 209 -5.61 -12.03 -2.33
C GLY A 209 -4.17 -11.70 -1.92
N THR A 210 -3.69 -10.47 -2.16
CA THR A 210 -2.35 -10.06 -1.71
C THR A 210 -2.36 -9.84 -0.21
N THR A 211 -1.48 -10.54 0.51
CA THR A 211 -1.46 -10.49 1.97
C THR A 211 -0.62 -9.34 2.51
N ASN A 212 -1.00 -8.84 3.69
CA ASN A 212 -0.19 -7.92 4.47
C ASN A 212 1.19 -8.50 4.84
N LEU A 213 1.29 -9.81 5.05
CA LEU A 213 2.55 -10.51 5.26
C LEU A 213 3.44 -10.46 4.01
N CYS A 214 2.86 -10.50 2.81
CA CYS A 214 3.63 -10.36 1.57
C CYS A 214 4.24 -8.97 1.44
N TYR A 215 3.48 -7.89 1.65
CA TYR A 215 4.02 -6.54 1.66
C TYR A 215 5.06 -6.34 2.77
N LEU A 216 4.81 -6.92 3.94
CA LEU A 216 5.73 -6.85 5.06
C LEU A 216 7.09 -7.50 4.73
N LYS A 217 7.08 -8.60 3.96
CA LYS A 217 8.28 -9.29 3.49
C LYS A 217 8.96 -8.56 2.33
N GLU A 218 8.20 -8.21 1.28
CA GLU A 218 8.70 -7.59 0.04
C GLU A 218 9.36 -6.23 0.31
N PHE A 219 8.80 -5.46 1.26
CA PHE A 219 9.32 -4.14 1.62
C PHE A 219 10.20 -4.15 2.85
N ALA A 220 10.66 -5.31 3.32
CA ALA A 220 11.51 -5.37 4.50
C ALA A 220 12.89 -4.72 4.21
N GLY A 221 13.30 -3.77 5.06
CA GLY A 221 14.65 -3.19 5.01
C GLY A 221 14.85 -2.03 4.04
N TYR A 222 13.80 -1.57 3.36
CA TYR A 222 13.88 -0.35 2.55
C TYR A 222 14.15 0.89 3.42
N ARG A 223 14.97 1.80 2.89
CA ARG A 223 15.12 3.14 3.46
C ARG A 223 13.83 3.93 3.22
N LEU A 224 13.24 4.44 4.30
CA LEU A 224 12.05 5.27 4.22
C LEU A 224 12.37 6.70 3.73
N PRO A 225 11.44 7.35 3.02
CA PRO A 225 11.57 8.76 2.68
C PRO A 225 11.63 9.59 3.97
N ARG A 226 12.23 10.78 3.90
CA ARG A 226 12.05 11.75 4.98
C ARG A 226 10.58 12.16 5.04
N PHE A 227 10.02 12.06 6.23
CA PHE A 227 8.68 12.48 6.59
C PHE A 227 8.73 13.87 7.23
#